data_AF-A0A5Q4F507-F1
#
_entry.id   AF-A0A5Q4F507-F1
#
_cell.length_a   1.000
_cell.length_b   1.000
_cell.length_c   1.000
_cell.angle_alpha   90.00
_cell.angle_beta   90.00
_cell.angle_gamma   90.00
#
_symmetry.space_group_name_H-M   'P 1'
#
loop_
_entity.id
_entity.type
_entity.pdbx_description
1 polymer ?
#
loop_
_entity_poly.entity_id
_entity_poly.type
_entity_poly.pdbx_seq_one_letter_code
_entity_poly.pdbx_strand_id
1 'polypeptide(L)' 'MVTLFLAAIPIIGFIMLLVWAFGDGAAATKANWAKATLLWLVIMAAFYTLMVILFGAFFFTFFSA' A
#
# COMPACT_ATOMS: atom_id res chain seq x y z
N MET A 1 -15.17 7.74 9.97
CA MET A 1 -14.58 6.90 11.03
C MET A 1 -14.57 5.42 10.64
N VAL A 2 -15.71 4.81 10.25
CA VAL A 2 -15.75 3.38 9.83
C VAL A 2 -14.84 3.06 8.63
N THR A 3 -14.69 3.98 7.66
CA THR A 3 -13.78 3.80 6.52
C THR A 3 -12.34 3.51 6.94
N LEU A 4 -11.83 4.24 7.93
CA LEU A 4 -10.46 4.09 8.43
C LEU A 4 -10.32 2.80 9.25
N PHE A 5 -11.35 2.43 10.02
CA PHE A 5 -11.38 1.17 10.76
C PHE A 5 -11.30 -0.05 9.83
N LEU A 6 -12.11 -0.08 8.77
CA LEU A 6 -12.07 -1.16 7.78
C LEU A 6 -10.73 -1.20 7.03
N ALA A 7 -10.20 -0.03 6.65
CA ALA A 7 -8.92 0.06 5.95
C ALA A 7 -7.72 -0.37 6.80
N ALA A 8 -7.82 -0.30 8.13
CA ALA A 8 -6.77 -0.77 9.04
C ALA A 8 -6.66 -2.30 9.10
N ILE A 9 -7.70 -3.03 8.70
CA ILE A 9 -7.66 -4.50 8.62
C ILE A 9 -6.92 -4.87 7.33
N PRO A 10 -5.86 -5.70 7.36
CA PRO A 10 -4.99 -5.88 6.20
C PRO A 10 -5.71 -6.37 4.94
N ILE A 11 -6.32 -7.57 5.00
CA ILE A 11 -6.95 -8.19 3.82
C ILE A 11 -8.26 -7.51 3.49
N ILE A 12 -9.12 -7.33 4.48
CA ILE A 12 -10.45 -6.72 4.30
C ILE A 12 -10.29 -5.26 3.85
N GLY A 13 -9.39 -4.51 4.46
CA GLY A 13 -9.11 -3.13 4.09
C GLY A 13 -8.58 -3.00 2.68
N PHE A 14 -7.67 -3.87 2.25
CA PHE A 14 -7.20 -3.89 0.86
C PHE A 14 -8.34 -4.17 -0.13
N ILE A 15 -9.18 -5.17 0.14
CA ILE A 15 -10.36 -5.47 -0.70
C ILE A 15 -11.30 -4.25 -0.74
N MET A 16 -11.59 -3.64 0.40
CA MET A 16 -12.47 -2.47 0.47
C MET A 16 -11.91 -1.26 -0.27
N LEU A 17 -10.59 -1.05 -0.26
CA LEU A 17 -9.95 -0.01 -1.08
C LEU A 17 -10.17 -0.26 -2.57
N LEU A 18 -10.08 -1.50 -3.05
CA LEU A 18 -10.37 -1.85 -4.44
C LEU A 18 -11.85 -1.61 -4.78
N VAL A 19 -12.75 -2.05 -3.91
CA VAL A 19 -14.20 -1.86 -4.09
C VAL A 19 -14.56 -0.37 -4.14
N TRP A 20 -13.99 0.46 -3.25
CA TRP A 20 -14.23 1.90 -3.25
C TRP A 20 -13.56 2.62 -4.41
N ALA A 21 -12.39 2.17 -4.87
CA ALA A 21 -11.66 2.81 -5.96
C ALA A 21 -12.28 2.52 -7.34
N PHE A 22 -12.83 1.31 -7.54
CA PHE A 22 -13.22 0.82 -8.86
C PHE A 22 -14.71 0.43 -8.99
N GLY A 23 -15.49 0.46 -7.90
CA GLY A 23 -16.93 0.18 -7.94
C GLY A 23 -17.79 1.44 -8.10
N ASP A 24 -19.02 1.26 -8.60
CA ASP A 24 -19.95 2.37 -8.93
C ASP A 24 -20.74 2.94 -7.73
N GLY A 25 -20.55 2.38 -6.51
CA GLY A 25 -21.36 2.74 -5.33
C GLY A 25 -20.72 3.73 -4.35
N ALA A 26 -19.47 4.15 -4.57
CA ALA A 26 -18.75 5.01 -3.64
C ALA A 26 -18.89 6.50 -3.99
N ALA A 27 -19.10 7.35 -2.98
CA ALA A 27 -19.02 8.80 -3.15
C ALA A 27 -17.64 9.20 -3.72
N ALA A 28 -17.61 10.18 -4.62
CA ALA A 28 -16.40 10.58 -5.35
C ALA A 28 -15.19 10.87 -4.43
N THR A 29 -15.43 11.50 -3.28
CA THR A 29 -14.38 11.78 -2.28
C THR A 29 -13.79 10.52 -1.68
N LYS A 30 -14.61 9.49 -1.41
CA LYS A 30 -14.17 8.19 -0.88
C LYS A 30 -13.43 7.39 -1.94
N ALA A 31 -13.92 7.40 -3.18
CA ALA A 31 -13.26 6.73 -4.30
C ALA A 31 -11.88 7.35 -4.59
N ASN A 32 -11.77 8.69 -4.59
CA ASN A 32 -10.50 9.38 -4.79
C ASN A 32 -9.51 9.10 -3.65
N TRP A 33 -9.98 9.08 -2.40
CA TRP A 33 -9.14 8.67 -1.27
C TRP A 33 -8.63 7.24 -1.44
N ALA A 34 -9.49 6.29 -1.81
CA ALA A 34 -9.10 4.90 -2.01
C ALA A 34 -8.05 4.74 -3.14
N LYS A 35 -8.24 5.45 -4.26
CA LYS A 35 -7.25 5.49 -5.36
C LYS A 35 -5.90 6.04 -4.90
N ALA A 36 -5.91 7.14 -4.12
CA ALA A 36 -4.69 7.72 -3.56
C ALA A 36 -3.99 6.77 -2.58
N THR A 37 -4.74 6.06 -1.73
CA THR A 37 -4.18 5.05 -0.82
C THR A 37 -3.56 3.88 -1.59
N LEU A 38 -4.21 3.38 -2.64
CA LEU A 38 -3.65 2.34 -3.50
C LEU A 38 -2.36 2.79 -4.19
N LEU A 39 -2.31 4.03 -4.68
CA LEU A 39 -1.09 4.61 -5.26
C LEU A 39 0.05 4.68 -4.22
N TRP A 40 -0.25 5.11 -2.99
CA TRP A 40 0.72 5.12 -1.90
C TRP A 40 1.27 3.72 -1.59
N LEU A 41 0.44 2.67 -1.61
CA LEU A 41 0.90 1.30 -1.41
C LEU A 41 1.91 0.89 -2.49
N VAL A 42 1.67 1.24 -3.76
CA VAL A 42 2.59 0.95 -4.86
C VAL A 42 3.91 1.73 -4.71
N ILE A 43 3.84 3.01 -4.35
CA ILE A 43 5.02 3.83 -4.09
C ILE A 43 5.86 3.23 -2.96
N MET A 44 5.23 2.84 -1.85
CA MET A 44 5.92 2.22 -0.72
C MET A 44 6.54 0.88 -1.09
N ALA A 45 5.83 0.05 -1.87
CA ALA A 45 6.38 -1.21 -2.36
C ALA A 45 7.63 -0.99 -3.21
N ALA A 46 7.57 -0.08 -4.19
CA ALA A 46 8.72 0.25 -5.04
C ALA A 46 9.89 0.82 -4.23
N PHE A 47 9.61 1.71 -3.27
CA PHE A 47 10.62 2.27 -2.39
C PHE A 47 11.29 1.19 -1.52
N TYR A 48 10.50 0.28 -0.92
CA TYR A 48 11.03 -0.85 -0.16
C TYR A 48 11.88 -1.77 -1.03
N THR A 49 11.44 -2.09 -2.25
CA THR A 49 12.24 -2.89 -3.19
C THR A 49 13.58 -2.22 -3.49
N LEU A 50 13.60 -0.91 -3.71
CA LEU A 50 14.84 -0.16 -3.94
C LEU A 50 15.77 -0.23 -2.72
N MET A 51 15.22 -0.03 -1.51
CA MET A 51 15.99 -0.15 -0.26
C MET A 51 16.57 -1.55 -0.08
N VAL A 52 15.79 -2.61 -0.32
CA VAL A 52 16.27 -3.99 -0.21
C VAL A 52 17.40 -4.27 -1.21
N ILE A 53 17.33 -3.76 -2.43
CA ILE A 53 18.42 -3.95 -3.41
C ILE A 53 19.69 -3.23 -2.96
N LEU A 54 19.58 -1.95 -2.57
CA LEU A 54 20.73 -1.12 -2.20
C LEU A 54 21.40 -1.61 -0.91
N PHE A 55 20.61 -1.90 0.12
CA PHE A 55 21.13 -2.31 1.43
C PHE A 55 21.30 -3.82 1.56
N GLY A 56 20.56 -4.63 0.81
CA GLY A 56 20.68 -6.09 0.87
C GLY A 56 22.04 -6.58 0.40
N ALA A 57 22.57 -6.01 -0.68
CA ALA A 57 23.93 -6.31 -1.14
C ALA A 57 24.99 -5.90 -0.10
N PHE A 58 24.84 -4.72 0.49
CA PHE A 58 25.70 -4.23 1.56
C PHE A 58 25.71 -5.18 2.77
N PHE A 59 24.55 -5.52 3.31
CA PHE A 59 24.44 -6.43 4.46
C PHE A 59 24.93 -7.84 4.13
N PHE A 60 24.63 -8.36 2.93
CA PHE A 60 25.12 -9.66 2.50
C PHE A 60 26.65 -9.71 2.55
N THR A 61 27.32 -8.70 2.01
CA THR A 61 28.80 -8.62 2.04
C THR A 61 29.37 -8.37 3.44
N PHE A 62 28.69 -7.55 4.26
CA PHE A 62 29.14 -7.21 5.61
C PHE A 62 29.07 -8.40 6.59
N PHE A 63 28.04 -9.25 6.47
CA PHE A 63 27.90 -10.44 7.32
C PHE A 63 28.62 -11.68 6.76
N SER A 64 29.09 -11.64 5.50
CA SER A 64 29.84 -12.73 4.87
C SER A 64 31.37 -12.60 4.95
N ALA A 65 31.87 -11.44 5.40
CA ALA A 65 33.29 -11.16 5.64
C ALA A 65 33.66 -11.46 7.10
#